data_AF-A0A3E0PX37-F1
#
_entry.id   AF-A0A3E0PX37-F1
#
_cell.length_a   1.000
_cell.length_b   1.000
_cell.length_c   1.000
_cell.angle_alpha   90.00
_cell.angle_beta   90.00
_cell.angle_gamma   90.00
#
_symmetry.space_group_name_H-M   'P 1'
#
loop_
_entity.id
_entity.type
_entity.pdbx_description
1 polymer ?
#
loop_
_entity_poly.entity_id
_entity_poly.type
_entity_poly.pdbx_seq_one_letter_code
_entity_poly.pdbx_strand_id
1 'polypeptide(L)'
;MSETVTNRESPVELLKRYGILAYGALGNMLDTGLVVLGTLLVGLGLTVLLSGFGVLGPIEDMSTVAMLASSLILIVVGLFALGVASEGPLGRGRRLVGFNIWEVGIGRALAAFLVGLGLLLAYRVLVEFVSDLPVVFMRGVDGLHAVSVSGMVAVPLVGVPLSLLLRSLPETYGWAKRYEIQAIFLVWLLSTLILL
;
A
#
# COMPACT_ATOMS: atom_id res chain seq x y z
N MET A 1 -8.43 -53.05 -3.84
CA MET A 1 -8.43 -51.80 -4.61
C MET A 1 -9.37 -50.85 -3.89
N SER A 2 -8.82 -49.89 -3.13
CA SER A 2 -9.60 -48.90 -2.38
C SER A 2 -9.92 -47.75 -3.32
N GLU A 3 -11.20 -47.54 -3.61
CA GLU A 3 -11.68 -46.37 -4.34
C GLU A 3 -11.38 -45.12 -3.51
N THR A 4 -10.45 -44.31 -3.99
CA THR A 4 -10.27 -42.95 -3.50
C THR A 4 -11.47 -42.14 -3.95
N VAL A 5 -12.48 -42.05 -3.08
CA VAL A 5 -13.57 -41.08 -3.20
C VAL A 5 -12.93 -39.70 -3.13
N THR A 6 -12.59 -39.14 -4.29
CA THR A 6 -12.24 -37.73 -4.42
C THR A 6 -13.49 -36.94 -4.09
N ASN A 7 -13.61 -36.55 -2.82
CA ASN A 7 -14.62 -35.62 -2.34
C ASN A 7 -14.44 -34.31 -3.11
N ARG A 8 -15.16 -34.14 -4.23
CA ARG A 8 -15.15 -32.90 -5.01
C ARG A 8 -15.78 -31.84 -4.12
N GLU A 9 -14.96 -30.93 -3.61
CA GLU A 9 -15.44 -29.72 -2.93
C GLU A 9 -16.55 -29.09 -3.77
N SER A 10 -17.66 -28.74 -3.13
CA SER A 10 -18.78 -28.14 -3.85
C SER A 10 -18.33 -26.79 -4.45
N PRO A 11 -18.84 -26.38 -5.62
CA PRO A 11 -18.45 -25.11 -6.24
C PRO A 11 -18.69 -23.90 -5.33
N VAL A 12 -19.65 -24.01 -4.40
CA VAL A 12 -19.96 -22.98 -3.40
C VAL A 12 -18.87 -22.89 -2.32
N GLU A 13 -18.32 -24.01 -1.86
CA GLU A 13 -17.23 -24.03 -0.87
C GLU A 13 -15.92 -23.49 -1.46
N LEU A 14 -15.63 -23.85 -2.72
CA LEU A 14 -14.50 -23.29 -3.47
C LEU A 14 -14.64 -21.76 -3.61
N LEU A 15 -15.82 -21.28 -4.01
CA LEU A 15 -16.09 -19.85 -4.15
C LEU A 15 -15.90 -19.12 -2.80
N LYS A 16 -16.41 -19.70 -1.71
CA LYS A 16 -16.25 -19.15 -0.36
C LYS A 16 -14.78 -19.10 0.05
N ARG A 17 -14.03 -20.18 -0.22
CA ARG A 17 -12.59 -20.28 0.09
C ARG A 17 -11.80 -19.21 -0.67
N TYR A 18 -11.97 -19.09 -1.98
CA TYR A 18 -11.26 -18.06 -2.76
C TYR A 18 -11.76 -16.63 -2.48
N GLY A 19 -13.02 -16.45 -2.11
CA GLY A 19 -13.54 -15.17 -1.65
C GLY A 19 -12.85 -14.68 -0.37
N ILE A 20 -12.59 -15.57 0.58
CA ILE A 20 -11.83 -15.26 1.81
C ILE A 20 -10.38 -14.90 1.47
N LEU A 21 -9.74 -15.63 0.55
CA LEU A 21 -8.40 -15.34 0.06
C LEU A 21 -8.34 -13.94 -0.58
N ALA A 22 -9.26 -13.64 -1.49
CA ALA A 22 -9.32 -12.37 -2.19
C ALA A 22 -9.56 -11.21 -1.22
N TYR A 23 -10.53 -11.34 -0.31
CA TYR A 23 -10.81 -10.33 0.71
C TYR A 23 -9.60 -10.09 1.64
N GLY A 24 -8.94 -11.16 2.08
CA GLY A 24 -7.75 -11.07 2.92
C GLY A 24 -6.55 -10.44 2.20
N ALA A 25 -6.30 -10.83 0.96
CA ALA A 25 -5.20 -10.28 0.16
C ALA A 25 -5.45 -8.81 -0.21
N LEU A 26 -6.67 -8.47 -0.62
CA LEU A 26 -7.06 -7.10 -0.96
C LEU A 26 -6.97 -6.17 0.24
N GLY A 27 -7.51 -6.57 1.39
CA GLY A 27 -7.41 -5.78 2.62
C GLY A 27 -5.96 -5.51 3.00
N ASN A 28 -5.11 -6.54 3.05
CA ASN A 28 -3.69 -6.36 3.40
C ASN A 28 -2.95 -5.42 2.44
N MET A 29 -3.21 -5.53 1.13
CA MET A 29 -2.55 -4.67 0.13
C MET A 29 -3.08 -3.25 0.16
N LEU A 30 -4.39 -3.07 0.39
CA LEU A 30 -5.00 -1.76 0.53
C LEU A 30 -4.42 -1.03 1.74
N ASP A 31 -4.40 -1.70 2.90
CA ASP A 31 -3.82 -1.13 4.11
C ASP A 31 -2.36 -0.74 3.88
N THR A 32 -1.56 -1.65 3.30
CA THR A 32 -0.14 -1.39 3.05
C THR A 32 0.05 -0.20 2.11
N GLY A 33 -0.73 -0.12 1.02
CA GLY A 33 -0.69 1.01 0.08
C GLY A 33 -1.10 2.33 0.74
N LEU A 34 -2.12 2.30 1.61
CA LEU A 34 -2.53 3.48 2.39
C LEU A 34 -1.49 3.89 3.43
N VAL A 35 -0.77 2.95 4.05
CA VAL A 35 0.36 3.29 4.94
C VAL A 35 1.46 4.00 4.15
N VAL A 36 1.83 3.50 2.97
CA VAL A 36 2.85 4.13 2.11
C VAL A 36 2.43 5.54 1.70
N LEU A 37 1.20 5.69 1.19
CA LEU A 37 0.65 6.98 0.79
C LEU A 37 0.60 7.95 1.98
N GLY A 38 0.07 7.51 3.12
CA GLY A 38 -0.03 8.32 4.33
C GLY A 38 1.35 8.78 4.83
N THR A 39 2.34 7.89 4.82
CA THR A 39 3.72 8.23 5.21
C THR A 39 4.34 9.26 4.28
N LEU A 40 4.11 9.12 2.98
CA LEU A 40 4.58 10.05 1.95
C LEU A 40 3.96 11.44 2.13
N LEU A 41 2.64 11.51 2.30
CA LEU A 41 1.93 12.79 2.46
C LEU A 41 2.28 13.49 3.76
N VAL A 42 2.42 12.75 4.87
CA VAL A 42 2.90 13.31 6.14
C VAL A 42 4.33 13.82 5.98
N GLY A 43 5.21 13.05 5.33
CA GLY A 43 6.59 13.47 5.06
C GLY A 43 6.66 14.77 4.26
N LEU A 44 5.94 14.83 3.14
CA LEU A 44 5.84 16.03 2.30
C LEU A 44 5.28 17.23 3.09
N GLY A 45 4.20 17.02 3.84
CA GLY A 45 3.60 18.04 4.68
C GLY A 45 4.58 18.58 5.72
N LEU A 46 5.34 17.71 6.40
CA LEU A 46 6.39 18.12 7.34
C LEU A 46 7.52 18.91 6.66
N THR A 47 7.98 18.50 5.48
CA THR A 47 8.98 19.25 4.71
C THR A 47 8.49 20.66 4.39
N VAL A 48 7.22 20.80 3.99
CA VAL A 48 6.61 22.08 3.64
C VAL A 48 6.40 22.95 4.87
N LEU A 49 6.00 22.35 6.00
CA LEU A 49 5.87 23.03 7.29
C LEU A 49 7.21 23.62 7.74
N LEU A 50 8.28 22.81 7.69
CA LEU A 50 9.63 23.24 8.06
C LEU A 50 10.16 24.33 7.12
N SER A 51 9.83 24.27 5.84
CA SER A 51 10.17 25.32 4.87
C SER A 51 9.39 26.61 5.16
N GLY A 52 8.12 26.51 5.56
CA GLY A 52 7.31 27.65 6.00
C GLY A 52 7.87 28.35 7.24
N PHE A 53 8.51 27.61 8.16
CA PHE A 53 9.22 28.19 9.31
C PHE A 53 10.63 28.72 8.98
N GLY A 54 11.10 28.58 7.74
CA GLY A 54 12.44 28.97 7.33
C GLY A 54 13.56 28.04 7.84
N VAL A 55 13.22 26.84 8.30
CA VAL A 55 14.21 25.81 8.71
C VAL A 55 14.85 25.15 7.48
N LEU A 56 14.06 24.95 6.43
CA LEU A 56 14.49 24.47 5.12
C LEU A 56 14.42 25.61 4.10
N GLY A 57 15.09 25.45 2.96
CA GLY A 57 15.03 26.41 1.85
C GLY A 57 13.60 26.60 1.34
N PRO A 58 13.27 27.79 0.78
CA PRO A 58 11.93 28.07 0.27
C PRO A 58 11.55 27.08 -0.84
N ILE A 59 10.33 26.54 -0.75
CA ILE A 59 9.74 25.67 -1.77
C ILE A 59 8.98 26.57 -2.73
N GLU A 60 9.62 26.86 -3.87
CA GLU A 60 9.08 27.71 -4.93
C GLU A 60 8.66 29.10 -4.41
N ASP A 61 8.09 29.95 -5.26
CA ASP A 61 7.67 31.32 -4.90
C ASP A 61 6.38 31.35 -4.06
N MET A 62 6.28 30.45 -3.07
CA MET A 62 5.13 30.33 -2.19
C MET A 62 5.23 31.27 -0.99
N SER A 63 4.11 31.89 -0.63
CA SER A 63 4.02 32.64 0.63
C SER A 63 4.05 31.70 1.83
N THR A 64 4.60 32.17 2.95
CA THR A 64 4.63 31.46 4.24
C THR A 64 3.25 30.92 4.62
N VAL A 65 2.20 31.74 4.45
CA VAL A 65 0.82 31.35 4.79
C VAL A 65 0.35 30.19 3.91
N ALA A 66 0.64 30.23 2.60
CA ALA A 66 0.29 29.15 1.69
C ALA A 66 1.01 27.84 2.03
N MET A 67 2.30 27.91 2.42
CA MET A 67 3.07 26.75 2.86
C MET A 67 2.46 26.13 4.13
N LEU A 68 2.17 26.95 5.15
CA LEU A 68 1.60 26.47 6.41
C LEU A 68 0.21 25.84 6.19
N ALA A 69 -0.66 26.49 5.42
CA ALA A 69 -1.99 25.95 5.11
C ALA A 69 -1.91 24.61 4.33
N SER A 70 -1.06 24.55 3.30
CA SER A 70 -0.89 23.35 2.49
C SER A 70 -0.29 22.20 3.31
N SER A 71 0.68 22.49 4.16
CA SER A 71 1.29 21.50 5.05
C SER A 71 0.29 20.86 6.00
N LEU A 72 -0.61 21.66 6.59
CA LEU A 72 -1.65 21.16 7.48
C LEU A 72 -2.59 20.20 6.74
N ILE A 73 -3.04 20.57 5.54
CA ILE A 73 -3.94 19.72 4.74
C ILE A 73 -3.26 18.41 4.39
N LEU A 74 -2.01 18.44 3.91
CA LEU A 74 -1.26 17.23 3.57
C LEU A 74 -1.05 16.32 4.77
N ILE A 75 -0.71 16.88 5.94
CA ILE A 75 -0.56 16.10 7.17
C ILE A 75 -1.89 15.48 7.58
N VAL A 76 -3.00 16.22 7.54
CA VAL A 76 -4.33 15.69 7.91
C VAL A 76 -4.76 14.58 6.97
N VAL A 77 -4.61 14.75 5.65
CA VAL A 77 -4.94 13.71 4.66
C VAL A 77 -4.02 12.50 4.82
N GLY A 78 -2.73 12.72 5.05
CA GLY A 78 -1.77 11.64 5.29
C GLY A 78 -2.08 10.86 6.57
N LEU A 79 -2.37 11.54 7.67
CA LEU A 79 -2.79 10.92 8.94
C LEU A 79 -4.13 10.19 8.81
N PHE A 80 -5.06 10.71 8.01
CA PHE A 80 -6.31 10.02 7.72
C PHE A 80 -6.05 8.70 6.99
N ALA A 81 -5.18 8.69 5.97
CA ALA A 81 -4.79 7.46 5.27
C ALA A 81 -4.12 6.45 6.23
N LEU A 82 -3.25 6.91 7.12
CA LEU A 82 -2.65 6.07 8.18
C LEU A 82 -3.72 5.53 9.15
N GLY A 83 -4.69 6.36 9.52
CA GLY A 83 -5.83 6.00 10.38
C GLY A 83 -6.65 4.87 9.76
N VAL A 84 -7.09 5.04 8.51
CA VAL A 84 -7.82 4.00 7.75
C VAL A 84 -7.00 2.71 7.67
N ALA A 85 -5.70 2.82 7.39
CA ALA A 85 -4.83 1.65 7.34
C ALA A 85 -4.71 0.94 8.69
N SER A 86 -4.67 1.69 9.80
CA SER A 86 -4.56 1.15 11.16
C SER A 86 -5.81 0.42 11.65
N GLU A 87 -6.99 0.80 11.15
CA GLU A 87 -8.25 0.08 11.39
C GLU A 87 -8.35 -1.19 10.51
N GLY A 88 -7.57 -1.22 9.43
CA GLY A 88 -7.43 -2.33 8.53
C GLY A 88 -6.82 -3.58 9.17
N PRO A 89 -6.98 -4.76 8.56
CA PRO A 89 -6.43 -6.04 9.00
C PRO A 89 -4.89 -6.16 9.10
N LEU A 90 -4.13 -5.09 9.34
CA LEU A 90 -2.66 -5.07 9.50
C LEU A 90 -2.08 -6.03 10.57
N GLY A 91 -2.91 -6.68 11.38
CA GLY A 91 -2.49 -7.72 12.36
C GLY A 91 -3.02 -9.14 12.08
N ARG A 92 -3.76 -9.36 10.98
CA ARG A 92 -4.46 -10.63 10.73
C ARG A 92 -3.79 -11.48 9.65
N GLY A 93 -2.45 -11.59 9.65
CA GLY A 93 -1.71 -12.60 8.89
C GLY A 93 -2.24 -14.04 9.09
N ARG A 94 -3.00 -14.25 10.17
CA ARG A 94 -3.79 -15.46 10.45
C ARG A 94 -4.92 -15.78 9.46
N ARG A 95 -5.42 -14.82 8.66
CA ARG A 95 -6.53 -15.05 7.71
C ARG A 95 -6.15 -15.86 6.48
N LEU A 96 -4.86 -15.96 6.18
CA LEU A 96 -4.32 -16.72 5.05
C LEU A 96 -3.64 -18.02 5.51
N VAL A 97 -3.76 -18.37 6.79
CA VAL A 97 -3.26 -19.63 7.35
C VAL A 97 -4.20 -20.74 6.91
N GLY A 98 -3.66 -21.72 6.17
CA GLY A 98 -4.44 -22.82 5.57
C GLY A 98 -4.52 -22.78 4.04
N PHE A 99 -4.12 -21.68 3.39
CA PHE A 99 -3.98 -21.62 1.93
C PHE A 99 -2.58 -22.05 1.48
N ASN A 100 -2.50 -22.58 0.26
CA ASN A 100 -1.21 -22.91 -0.35
C ASN A 100 -0.40 -21.62 -0.59
N ILE A 101 0.92 -21.70 -0.48
CA ILE A 101 1.82 -20.54 -0.59
C ILE A 101 1.65 -19.83 -1.95
N TRP A 102 1.47 -20.59 -3.02
CA TRP A 102 1.25 -20.08 -4.37
C TRP A 102 -0.10 -19.37 -4.54
N GLU A 103 -1.17 -19.89 -3.94
CA GLU A 103 -2.49 -19.25 -3.94
C GLU A 103 -2.42 -17.87 -3.28
N VAL A 104 -1.71 -17.79 -2.15
CA VAL A 104 -1.49 -16.52 -1.44
C VAL A 104 -0.66 -15.55 -2.28
N GLY A 105 0.39 -16.04 -2.95
CA GLY A 105 1.21 -15.25 -3.85
C GLY A 105 0.38 -14.60 -4.97
N ILE A 106 -0.39 -15.41 -5.69
CA ILE A 106 -1.26 -14.94 -6.78
C ILE A 106 -2.31 -13.95 -6.24
N GLY A 107 -2.98 -14.29 -5.14
CA GLY A 107 -3.99 -13.43 -4.53
C GLY A 107 -3.43 -12.07 -4.15
N ARG A 108 -2.22 -12.04 -3.59
CA ARG A 108 -1.51 -10.81 -3.21
C ARG A 108 -1.04 -9.99 -4.40
N ALA A 109 -0.52 -10.63 -5.44
CA ALA A 109 -0.10 -9.95 -6.66
C ALA A 109 -1.29 -9.27 -7.34
N LEU A 110 -2.41 -9.99 -7.49
CA LEU A 110 -3.65 -9.43 -8.03
C LEU A 110 -4.21 -8.31 -7.14
N ALA A 111 -4.21 -8.50 -5.83
CA ALA A 111 -4.65 -7.48 -4.87
C ALA A 111 -3.81 -6.20 -4.97
N ALA A 112 -2.48 -6.31 -4.99
CA ALA A 112 -1.58 -5.17 -5.12
C ALA A 112 -1.83 -4.41 -6.44
N PHE A 113 -1.98 -5.17 -7.54
CA PHE A 113 -2.31 -4.59 -8.84
C PHE A 113 -3.65 -3.84 -8.81
N LEU A 114 -4.70 -4.43 -8.23
CA LEU A 114 -6.02 -3.79 -8.14
C LEU A 114 -6.01 -2.56 -7.23
N VAL A 115 -5.29 -2.59 -6.11
CA VAL A 115 -5.12 -1.43 -5.24
C VAL A 115 -4.38 -0.32 -5.96
N GLY A 116 -3.26 -0.63 -6.63
CA GLY A 116 -2.52 0.33 -7.43
C GLY A 116 -3.35 0.91 -8.57
N LEU A 117 -4.16 0.09 -9.24
CA LEU A 117 -5.12 0.56 -10.26
C LEU A 117 -6.17 1.49 -9.66
N GLY A 118 -6.73 1.15 -8.49
CA GLY A 118 -7.70 2.00 -7.79
C GLY A 118 -7.12 3.36 -7.42
N LEU A 119 -5.88 3.39 -6.92
CA LEU A 119 -5.15 4.62 -6.62
C LEU A 119 -4.83 5.42 -7.90
N LEU A 120 -4.51 4.74 -9.01
CA LEU A 120 -4.26 5.39 -10.31
C LEU A 120 -5.52 6.07 -10.84
N LEU A 121 -6.69 5.44 -10.68
CA LEU A 121 -7.97 6.05 -11.02
C LEU A 121 -8.25 7.28 -10.13
N ALA A 122 -7.97 7.19 -8.83
CA ALA A 122 -8.07 8.33 -7.93
C ALA A 122 -7.14 9.48 -8.34
N TYR A 123 -5.89 9.17 -8.73
CA TYR A 123 -4.94 10.15 -9.25
C TYR A 123 -5.51 10.90 -10.46
N ARG A 124 -6.05 10.19 -11.46
CA ARG A 124 -6.60 10.82 -12.67
C ARG A 124 -7.70 11.82 -12.36
N VAL A 125 -8.54 11.50 -11.39
CA VAL A 125 -9.61 12.40 -10.93
C VAL A 125 -9.00 13.59 -10.17
N LEU A 126 -8.07 13.33 -9.25
CA LEU A 126 -7.51 14.36 -8.37
C LEU A 126 -6.63 15.40 -9.09
N VAL A 127 -5.89 15.01 -10.13
CA VAL A 127 -5.05 15.95 -10.89
C VAL A 127 -5.86 17.14 -11.41
N GLU A 128 -7.08 16.90 -11.90
CA GLU A 128 -7.94 17.96 -12.45
C GLU A 128 -8.42 18.94 -11.37
N PHE A 129 -8.58 18.49 -10.11
CA PHE A 129 -9.00 19.35 -9.00
C PHE A 129 -7.84 20.14 -8.40
N VAL A 130 -6.62 19.67 -8.59
CA VAL A 130 -5.43 20.17 -7.90
C VAL A 130 -4.56 21.05 -8.80
N SER A 131 -4.82 21.07 -10.12
CA SER A 131 -4.04 21.84 -11.10
C SER A 131 -3.98 23.35 -10.80
N ASP A 132 -5.03 23.90 -10.19
CA ASP A 132 -5.14 25.32 -9.88
C ASP A 132 -4.73 25.65 -8.42
N LEU A 133 -4.33 24.63 -7.66
CA LEU A 133 -3.90 24.76 -6.26
C LEU A 133 -2.37 24.96 -6.16
N PRO A 134 -1.86 25.36 -4.98
CA PRO A 134 -0.42 25.44 -4.77
C PRO A 134 0.33 24.16 -5.17
N VAL A 135 1.50 24.32 -5.78
CA VAL A 135 2.33 23.25 -6.36
C VAL A 135 2.59 22.06 -5.44
N VAL A 136 2.58 22.28 -4.12
CA VAL A 136 2.77 21.21 -3.12
C VAL A 136 1.68 20.15 -3.23
N PHE A 137 0.45 20.55 -3.55
CA PHE A 137 -0.62 19.59 -3.76
C PHE A 137 -0.40 18.76 -5.01
N MET A 138 0.13 19.35 -6.08
CA MET A 138 0.56 18.59 -7.27
C MET A 138 1.63 17.56 -6.91
N ARG A 139 2.63 17.91 -6.09
CA ARG A 139 3.63 16.95 -5.60
C ARG A 139 3.00 15.83 -4.75
N GLY A 140 1.97 16.14 -3.98
CA GLY A 140 1.20 15.12 -3.24
C GLY A 140 0.47 14.16 -4.17
N VAL A 141 -0.11 14.67 -5.25
CA VAL A 141 -0.79 13.90 -6.30
C VAL A 141 0.20 13.08 -7.14
N ASP A 142 1.39 13.60 -7.43
CA ASP A 142 2.49 12.85 -8.04
C ASP A 142 2.94 11.70 -7.13
N GLY A 143 2.96 11.93 -5.81
CA GLY A 143 3.11 10.88 -4.79
C GLY A 143 2.08 9.77 -4.93
N LEU A 144 0.80 10.12 -5.08
CA LEU A 144 -0.26 9.14 -5.32
C LEU A 144 -0.03 8.34 -6.60
N HIS A 145 0.39 9.00 -7.69
CA HIS A 145 0.75 8.32 -8.94
C HIS A 145 1.90 7.34 -8.75
N ALA A 146 2.98 7.76 -8.09
CA ALA A 146 4.13 6.92 -7.80
C ALA A 146 3.76 5.69 -6.96
N VAL A 147 2.93 5.87 -5.91
CA VAL A 147 2.40 4.76 -5.09
C VAL A 147 1.58 3.80 -5.95
N SER A 148 0.75 4.34 -6.85
CA SER A 148 -0.11 3.55 -7.74
C SER A 148 0.71 2.67 -8.68
N VAL A 149 1.67 3.26 -9.40
CA VAL A 149 2.55 2.55 -10.34
C VAL A 149 3.42 1.52 -9.62
N SER A 150 4.01 1.90 -8.48
CA SER A 150 4.77 0.98 -7.63
C SER A 150 3.93 -0.23 -7.19
N GLY A 151 2.68 0.01 -6.77
CA GLY A 151 1.74 -1.04 -6.36
C GLY A 151 1.36 -2.00 -7.49
N MET A 152 1.31 -1.51 -8.74
CA MET A 152 1.01 -2.33 -9.92
C MET A 152 2.22 -3.10 -10.44
N VAL A 153 3.44 -2.64 -10.18
CA VAL A 153 4.66 -3.18 -10.81
C VAL A 153 5.62 -3.76 -9.77
N ALA A 154 6.19 -2.92 -8.90
CA ALA A 154 7.23 -3.33 -7.97
C ALA A 154 6.71 -4.31 -6.91
N VAL A 155 5.48 -4.12 -6.43
CA VAL A 155 4.90 -5.01 -5.41
C VAL A 155 4.64 -6.41 -5.96
N PRO A 156 3.96 -6.62 -7.10
CA PRO A 156 3.80 -7.95 -7.68
C PRO A 156 5.11 -8.63 -8.07
N LEU A 157 6.10 -7.88 -8.57
CA LEU A 157 7.36 -8.44 -9.09
C LEU A 157 8.43 -8.67 -8.02
N VAL A 158 8.43 -7.89 -6.94
CA VAL A 158 9.48 -7.96 -5.90
C VAL A 158 8.87 -8.15 -4.52
N GLY A 159 7.88 -7.33 -4.16
CA GLY A 159 7.27 -7.37 -2.82
C GLY A 159 6.61 -8.72 -2.51
N VAL A 160 5.82 -9.24 -3.44
CA VAL A 160 5.12 -10.52 -3.29
C VAL A 160 6.12 -11.68 -3.28
N PRO A 161 7.06 -11.84 -4.24
CA PRO A 161 8.08 -12.89 -4.15
C PRO A 161 8.89 -12.84 -2.86
N LEU A 162 9.30 -11.65 -2.41
CA LEU A 162 10.00 -11.49 -1.14
C LEU A 162 9.15 -11.94 0.05
N SER A 163 7.85 -11.62 0.05
CA SER A 163 6.90 -12.09 1.07
C SER A 163 6.79 -13.62 1.10
N LEU A 164 6.76 -14.26 -0.07
CA LEU A 164 6.70 -15.72 -0.19
C LEU A 164 8.00 -16.38 0.27
N LEU A 165 9.15 -15.78 -0.05
CA LEU A 165 10.46 -16.24 0.45
C LEU A 165 10.49 -16.22 1.98
N LEU A 166 10.07 -15.11 2.61
CA LEU A 166 9.97 -15.02 4.08
C LEU A 166 9.02 -16.06 4.67
N ARG A 167 7.88 -16.30 4.01
CA ARG A 167 6.90 -17.30 4.44
C ARG A 167 7.41 -18.74 4.31
N SER A 168 8.28 -18.99 3.35
CA SER A 168 8.89 -20.31 3.10
C SER A 168 10.00 -20.69 4.08
N LEU A 169 10.47 -19.75 4.92
CA LEU A 169 11.56 -20.00 5.87
C LEU A 169 11.20 -21.10 6.90
N PRO A 170 12.18 -21.84 7.43
CA PRO A 170 11.98 -22.78 8.54
C PRO A 170 11.39 -22.11 9.80
N GLU A 171 10.67 -22.87 10.62
CA GLU A 171 10.08 -22.39 11.89
C GLU A 171 11.12 -21.83 12.88
N THR A 172 12.37 -22.28 12.78
CA THR A 172 13.51 -21.73 13.53
C THR A 172 13.66 -20.21 13.31
N TYR A 173 13.20 -19.69 12.17
CA TYR A 173 13.16 -18.27 11.83
C TYR A 173 11.75 -17.69 11.94
N GLY A 174 10.93 -18.17 12.88
CA GLY A 174 9.56 -17.69 13.10
C GLY A 174 9.46 -16.18 13.37
N TRP A 175 10.56 -15.53 13.79
CA TRP A 175 10.65 -14.06 13.88
C TRP A 175 10.61 -13.40 12.50
N ALA A 176 11.32 -13.93 11.50
CA ALA A 176 11.39 -13.39 10.14
C ALA A 176 10.05 -13.48 9.42
N LYS A 177 9.27 -14.54 9.68
CA LYS A 177 7.91 -14.71 9.14
C LYS A 177 6.95 -13.60 9.56
N ARG A 178 7.19 -12.95 10.71
CA ARG A 178 6.36 -11.83 11.20
C ARG A 178 6.58 -10.54 10.41
N TYR A 179 7.68 -10.45 9.66
CA TYR A 179 8.06 -9.27 8.87
C TYR A 179 7.58 -9.32 7.41
N GLU A 180 6.74 -10.31 7.06
CA GLU A 180 6.25 -10.52 5.69
C GLU A 180 5.57 -9.27 5.09
N ILE A 181 4.66 -8.64 5.85
CA ILE A 181 3.94 -7.43 5.40
C ILE A 181 4.85 -6.20 5.42
N GLN A 182 5.74 -6.12 6.42
CA GLN A 182 6.73 -5.05 6.53
C GLN A 182 7.71 -5.07 5.35
N ALA A 183 8.07 -6.24 4.84
CA ALA A 183 8.88 -6.37 3.64
C ALA A 183 8.17 -5.83 2.40
N ILE A 184 6.86 -6.13 2.25
CA ILE A 184 6.04 -5.57 1.17
C ILE A 184 5.96 -4.05 1.29
N PHE A 185 5.69 -3.54 2.50
CA PHE A 185 5.69 -2.10 2.79
C PHE A 185 7.00 -1.43 2.37
N LEU A 186 8.14 -2.01 2.75
CA LEU A 186 9.45 -1.45 2.41
C LEU A 186 9.68 -1.43 0.90
N VAL A 187 9.34 -2.52 0.19
CA VAL A 187 9.47 -2.55 -1.28
C VAL A 187 8.59 -1.49 -1.93
N TRP A 188 7.34 -1.37 -1.49
CA TRP A 188 6.38 -0.40 -2.02
C TRP A 188 6.85 1.03 -1.74
N LEU A 189 7.27 1.33 -0.51
CA LEU A 189 7.78 2.64 -0.12
C LEU A 189 9.03 3.02 -0.92
N LEU A 190 10.05 2.14 -0.95
CA LEU A 190 11.31 2.43 -1.63
C LEU A 190 11.12 2.62 -3.13
N SER A 191 10.33 1.76 -3.78
CA SER A 191 10.04 1.93 -5.21
C SER A 191 9.19 3.16 -5.50
N THR A 192 8.29 3.57 -4.59
CA THR A 192 7.58 4.85 -4.70
C THR A 192 8.57 6.02 -4.63
N LEU A 193 9.52 5.99 -3.69
CA LEU A 193 10.53 7.05 -3.55
C LEU A 193 11.49 7.12 -4.75
N ILE A 194 11.73 6.00 -5.44
CA ILE A 194 12.54 5.98 -6.67
C ILE A 194 11.79 6.60 -7.86
N LEU A 195 10.46 6.55 -7.85
CA LEU A 195 9.61 7.10 -8.91
C LEU A 195 9.32 8.60 -8.73
N LEU A 196 9.62 9.17 -7.57
CA LEU A 196 9.49 10.59 -7.23
C LEU A 196 10.78 11.35 -7.52
#